data_AF-A0A1D1VMH7-F1
#
_entry.id   AF-A0A1D1VMH7-F1
#
_cell.length_a   1.000
_cell.length_b   1.000
_cell.length_c   1.000
_cell.angle_alpha   90.00
_cell.angle_beta   90.00
_cell.angle_gamma   90.00
#
_symmetry.space_group_name_H-M   'P 1'
#
loop_
_entity.id
_entity.type
_entity.pdbx_description
1 polymer ?
#
loop_
_entity_poly.entity_id
_entity_poly.type
_entity_poly.pdbx_seq_one_letter_code
_entity_poly.pdbx_strand_id
1 'polypeptide(L)'
;MLLESLGRGLQRSSTLVPNQSRLLTPSSGQSLRIQARRTIRYDEYLEMEKWQHTRRREDVETSLGSYQTDKGKIYSKHPFRFTVEYGKKYSWCSCGYAHAQPFCDGACTKPWVQNGLKPVTFLSHETKDVWFCNCKQTGKKPWCDNTCETPAVKDARDAY
;
A
#
# COMPACT_ATOMS: atom_id res chain seq x y z
N MET A 1 -20.32 3.11 -63.46
CA MET A 1 -20.34 1.65 -63.18
C MET A 1 -20.31 1.53 -61.65
N LEU A 2 -21.45 1.39 -60.96
CA LEU A 2 -22.11 0.11 -60.59
C LEU A 2 -21.08 -0.84 -59.92
N LEU A 3 -21.17 -1.28 -58.67
CA LEU A 3 -22.34 -1.78 -57.93
C LEU A 3 -22.17 -1.73 -56.40
N GLU A 4 -23.31 -1.61 -55.72
CA GLU A 4 -23.56 -1.84 -54.29
C GLU A 4 -23.46 -3.33 -53.92
N SER A 5 -23.22 -3.64 -52.64
CA SER A 5 -23.73 -4.87 -52.00
C SER A 5 -23.86 -4.71 -50.48
N LEU A 6 -25.01 -5.18 -50.00
CA LEU A 6 -25.61 -5.05 -48.68
C LEU A 6 -25.11 -6.13 -47.69
N GLY A 7 -25.24 -5.87 -46.38
CA GLY A 7 -25.87 -6.87 -45.51
C GLY A 7 -25.34 -7.10 -44.09
N ARG A 8 -26.19 -6.74 -43.11
CA ARG A 8 -26.56 -7.47 -41.87
C ARG A 8 -25.43 -7.66 -40.83
N GLY A 9 -25.51 -7.13 -39.60
CA GLY A 9 -26.63 -7.21 -38.67
C GLY A 9 -26.66 -8.59 -37.98
N LEU A 10 -25.86 -8.79 -36.94
CA LEU A 10 -25.91 -9.98 -36.07
C LEU A 10 -25.63 -9.58 -34.61
N GLN A 11 -26.72 -9.37 -33.86
CA GLN A 11 -26.74 -9.54 -32.41
C GLN A 11 -26.52 -11.00 -32.06
N ARG A 12 -25.81 -11.27 -30.95
CA ARG A 12 -25.84 -12.48 -30.09
C ARG A 12 -24.65 -12.36 -29.12
N SER A 13 -24.68 -12.77 -27.86
CA SER A 13 -25.68 -13.41 -27.02
C SER A 13 -25.07 -13.42 -25.62
N SER A 14 -25.81 -13.02 -24.58
CA SER A 14 -25.38 -13.15 -23.18
C SER A 14 -25.38 -14.63 -22.81
N THR A 15 -24.21 -15.27 -22.76
CA THR A 15 -24.09 -16.62 -22.24
C THR A 15 -24.00 -16.59 -20.71
N LEU A 16 -25.09 -17.00 -20.06
CA LEU A 16 -25.10 -17.39 -18.65
C LEU A 16 -24.27 -18.68 -18.49
N VAL A 17 -23.31 -18.68 -17.58
CA VAL A 17 -22.54 -19.88 -17.22
C VAL A 17 -23.29 -20.60 -16.08
N PRO A 18 -23.69 -21.88 -16.23
CA PRO A 18 -24.28 -22.63 -15.13
C PRO A 18 -23.19 -23.24 -14.25
N ASN A 19 -23.17 -22.89 -12.96
CA ASN A 19 -22.34 -23.60 -11.98
C ASN A 19 -23.20 -24.67 -11.28
N GLN A 20 -22.83 -25.94 -11.49
CA GLN A 20 -23.53 -27.09 -10.93
C GLN A 20 -23.34 -27.14 -9.41
N SER A 21 -24.41 -26.89 -8.67
CA SER A 21 -24.47 -27.11 -7.22
C SER A 21 -24.68 -28.60 -6.93
N ARG A 22 -23.69 -29.24 -6.30
CA ARG A 22 -23.92 -30.51 -5.58
C ARG A 22 -24.90 -30.24 -4.43
N LEU A 23 -26.05 -30.89 -4.49
CA LEU A 23 -27.05 -30.91 -3.43
C LEU A 23 -26.53 -31.74 -2.27
N LEU A 24 -26.23 -31.09 -1.15
CA LEU A 24 -26.18 -31.74 0.16
C LEU A 24 -27.41 -31.26 0.93
N THR A 25 -28.33 -32.17 1.22
CA THR A 25 -29.53 -31.91 2.03
C THR A 25 -29.18 -31.99 3.51
N PRO A 26 -29.43 -30.95 4.32
CA PRO A 26 -29.41 -31.08 5.77
C PRO A 26 -30.77 -31.53 6.29
N SER A 27 -30.76 -32.51 7.19
CA SER A 27 -31.89 -32.97 7.99
C SER A 27 -32.39 -31.88 8.93
N SER A 28 -33.71 -31.66 8.90
CA SER A 28 -34.59 -31.17 9.99
C SER A 28 -34.06 -30.10 10.96
N GLY A 29 -34.66 -28.91 10.92
CA GLY A 29 -35.00 -28.20 12.16
C GLY A 29 -34.26 -26.91 12.52
N GLN A 30 -33.74 -26.13 11.57
CA GLN A 30 -33.32 -24.75 11.85
C GLN A 30 -34.06 -23.76 10.96
N SER A 31 -34.67 -22.75 11.60
CA SER A 31 -35.25 -21.60 10.91
C SER A 31 -34.19 -20.99 9.98
N LEU A 32 -34.36 -21.21 8.69
CA LEU A 32 -33.53 -20.60 7.67
C LEU A 32 -33.84 -19.11 7.68
N ARG A 33 -33.01 -18.31 8.36
CA ARG A 33 -32.83 -16.92 7.96
C ARG A 33 -32.34 -16.99 6.52
N ILE A 34 -33.27 -16.80 5.57
CA ILE A 34 -32.92 -16.59 4.17
C ILE A 34 -32.07 -15.32 4.18
N GLN A 35 -30.75 -15.49 4.21
CA GLN A 35 -29.85 -14.42 3.86
C GLN A 35 -30.18 -14.10 2.42
N ALA A 36 -30.88 -12.98 2.20
CA ALA A 36 -31.05 -12.43 0.87
C ALA A 36 -29.64 -12.21 0.33
N ARG A 37 -29.17 -13.13 -0.52
CA ARG A 37 -27.92 -12.98 -1.23
C ARG A 37 -28.15 -11.81 -2.18
N ARG A 38 -27.71 -10.63 -1.77
CA ARG A 38 -27.73 -9.43 -2.61
C ARG A 38 -27.05 -9.82 -3.92
N THR A 39 -27.81 -9.85 -5.01
CA THR A 39 -27.27 -10.04 -6.35
C THR A 39 -26.46 -8.78 -6.65
N ILE A 40 -25.14 -8.91 -6.55
CA ILE A 40 -24.21 -7.83 -6.91
C ILE A 40 -24.39 -7.60 -8.40
N ARG A 41 -24.71 -6.36 -8.78
CA ARG A 41 -24.85 -6.01 -10.20
C ARG A 41 -23.47 -6.06 -10.87
N TYR A 42 -23.41 -6.32 -12.18
CA TYR A 42 -22.13 -6.53 -12.88
C TYR A 42 -21.20 -5.30 -12.82
N ASP A 43 -21.76 -4.09 -12.75
CA ASP A 43 -21.04 -2.84 -12.49
C ASP A 43 -20.42 -2.81 -11.09
N GLU A 44 -21.17 -3.21 -10.05
CA GLU A 44 -20.65 -3.34 -8.68
C GLU A 44 -19.56 -4.42 -8.58
N TYR A 45 -19.69 -5.52 -9.32
CA TYR A 45 -18.68 -6.58 -9.41
C TYR A 45 -17.38 -6.08 -10.04
N LEU A 46 -17.46 -5.35 -11.16
CA LEU A 46 -16.30 -4.79 -11.85
C LEU A 46 -15.59 -3.71 -11.00
N GLU A 47 -16.33 -2.89 -10.27
CA GLU A 47 -15.74 -1.96 -9.31
C GLU A 47 -15.03 -2.70 -8.16
N MET A 48 -15.63 -3.77 -7.64
CA MET A 48 -14.99 -4.63 -6.63
C MET A 48 -13.70 -5.29 -7.15
N GLU A 49 -13.67 -5.83 -8.37
CA GLU A 49 -12.47 -6.43 -8.97
C GLU A 49 -11.36 -5.40 -9.21
N LYS A 50 -11.70 -4.20 -9.71
CA LYS A 50 -10.75 -3.09 -9.84
C LYS A 50 -10.09 -2.77 -8.50
N TRP A 51 -10.87 -2.77 -7.41
CA TRP A 51 -10.39 -2.57 -6.04
C TRP A 51 -9.52 -3.72 -5.50
N GLN A 52 -9.77 -4.97 -5.92
CA GLN A 52 -8.97 -6.12 -5.52
C GLN A 52 -7.60 -6.16 -6.21
N HIS A 53 -7.49 -5.66 -7.45
CA HIS A 53 -6.24 -5.62 -8.19
C HIS A 53 -5.31 -4.46 -7.79
N THR A 54 -5.85 -3.30 -7.43
CA THR A 54 -5.04 -2.18 -6.89
C THR A 54 -4.44 -2.52 -5.53
N ARG A 55 -5.20 -3.13 -4.61
CA ARG A 55 -4.69 -3.57 -3.30
C ARG A 55 -3.46 -4.47 -3.41
N ARG A 56 -3.48 -5.44 -4.34
CA ARG A 56 -2.37 -6.40 -4.51
C ARG A 56 -1.01 -5.75 -4.84
N ARG A 57 -0.99 -4.62 -5.56
CA ARG A 57 0.27 -3.91 -5.84
C ARG A 57 0.73 -3.06 -4.66
N GLU A 58 -0.20 -2.41 -3.98
CA GLU A 58 0.10 -1.54 -2.84
C GLU A 58 0.60 -2.32 -1.61
N ASP A 59 0.08 -3.53 -1.38
CA ASP A 59 0.52 -4.41 -0.30
C ASP A 59 1.97 -4.90 -0.51
N VAL A 60 2.37 -5.13 -1.78
CA VAL A 60 3.73 -5.53 -2.15
C VAL A 60 4.73 -4.38 -1.98
N GLU A 61 4.37 -3.16 -2.38
CA GLU A 61 5.27 -2.01 -2.22
C GLU A 61 5.46 -1.60 -0.74
N THR A 62 4.40 -1.72 0.05
CA THR A 62 4.41 -1.50 1.52
C THR A 62 5.28 -2.54 2.25
N SER A 63 5.23 -3.80 1.82
CA SER A 63 6.02 -4.88 2.41
C SER A 63 7.52 -4.81 2.08
N LEU A 64 7.88 -4.37 0.86
CA LEU A 64 9.28 -4.25 0.47
C LEU A 64 10.01 -3.08 1.15
N GLY A 65 9.33 -1.96 1.37
CA GLY A 65 9.93 -0.81 2.06
C GLY A 65 10.27 -1.14 3.52
N SER A 66 9.37 -1.81 4.23
CA SER A 66 9.50 -2.08 5.67
C SER A 66 10.57 -3.12 6.03
N TYR A 67 10.88 -4.08 5.15
CA TYR A 67 11.83 -5.16 5.42
C TYR A 67 13.32 -4.81 5.18
N GLN A 68 13.64 -3.59 4.74
CA GLN A 68 15.02 -3.21 4.43
C GLN A 68 15.88 -3.19 5.71
N THR A 69 17.00 -3.92 5.73
CA THR A 69 17.93 -3.99 6.87
C THR A 69 18.92 -2.83 6.89
N ASP A 70 19.27 -2.31 5.72
CA ASP A 70 20.30 -1.28 5.57
C ASP A 70 19.89 0.06 6.21
N LYS A 71 20.89 0.83 6.64
CA LYS A 71 20.70 2.11 7.32
C LYS A 71 20.93 3.29 6.38
N GLY A 72 20.15 4.34 6.57
CA GLY A 72 20.27 5.58 5.78
C GLY A 72 21.35 6.51 6.31
N LYS A 73 21.57 7.61 5.59
CA LYS A 73 22.35 8.75 6.09
C LYS A 73 21.64 9.33 7.32
N ILE A 74 22.41 9.65 8.37
CA ILE A 74 21.88 10.38 9.53
C ILE A 74 21.49 11.78 9.07
N TYR A 75 20.19 12.11 9.14
CA TYR A 75 19.70 13.45 8.84
C TYR A 75 19.64 14.32 10.10
N SER A 76 19.11 13.78 11.20
CA SER A 76 19.08 14.44 12.50
C SER A 76 19.21 13.44 13.64
N LYS A 77 19.83 13.87 14.74
CA LYS A 77 20.02 13.09 15.98
C LYS A 77 18.82 13.21 16.93
N HIS A 78 17.70 13.76 16.47
CA HIS A 78 16.46 13.89 17.23
C HIS A 78 15.27 13.29 16.45
N PRO A 79 14.29 12.71 17.14
CA PRO A 79 13.07 12.23 16.50
C PRO A 79 12.22 13.41 16.00
N PHE A 80 11.36 13.13 15.03
CA PHE A 80 10.44 14.13 14.49
C PHE A 80 9.01 13.83 14.93
N ARG A 81 8.39 14.74 15.68
CA ARG A 81 6.98 14.63 16.07
C ARG A 81 6.09 15.09 14.92
N PHE A 82 5.09 14.29 14.58
CA PHE A 82 4.10 14.64 13.56
C PHE A 82 2.73 14.05 13.92
N THR A 83 1.66 14.80 13.66
CA THR A 83 0.29 14.33 13.85
C THR A 83 -0.17 13.62 12.58
N VAL A 84 -0.29 12.29 12.64
CA VAL A 84 -0.86 11.51 11.54
C VAL A 84 -2.38 11.58 11.58
N GLU A 85 -3.03 11.46 10.43
CA GLU A 85 -4.48 11.47 10.29
C GLU A 85 -5.00 10.12 9.81
N TYR A 86 -6.14 9.69 10.35
CA TYR A 86 -6.83 8.47 9.96
C TYR A 86 -7.00 8.36 8.43
N GLY A 87 -6.67 7.20 7.87
CA GLY A 87 -6.85 6.90 6.45
C GLY A 87 -5.82 7.56 5.53
N LYS A 88 -4.91 8.40 6.04
CA LYS A 88 -3.81 8.96 5.24
C LYS A 88 -2.65 7.99 5.13
N LYS A 89 -2.08 7.93 3.92
CA LYS A 89 -0.89 7.16 3.57
C LYS A 89 0.32 8.09 3.65
N TYR A 90 1.35 7.66 4.36
CA TYR A 90 2.59 8.41 4.53
C TYR A 90 3.76 7.58 4.04
N SER A 91 4.72 8.23 3.38
CA SER A 91 5.95 7.60 2.91
C SER A 91 7.15 8.19 3.66
N TRP A 92 7.69 7.43 4.60
CA TRP A 92 8.84 7.83 5.40
C TRP A 92 10.14 7.66 4.62
N CYS A 93 11.02 8.66 4.69
CA CYS A 93 12.33 8.62 4.07
C CYS A 93 13.26 7.67 4.86
N SER A 94 13.71 6.60 4.21
CA SER A 94 14.69 5.65 4.75
C SER A 94 16.13 5.99 4.38
N CYS A 95 16.34 6.64 3.22
CA CYS A 95 17.68 6.89 2.67
C CYS A 95 18.45 8.03 3.37
N GLY A 96 17.74 8.97 4.00
CA GLY A 96 18.31 10.13 4.69
C GLY A 96 18.64 11.34 3.81
N TYR A 97 18.33 11.29 2.51
CA TYR A 97 18.65 12.36 1.55
C TYR A 97 17.48 13.27 1.18
N ALA A 98 16.26 12.95 1.63
CA ALA A 98 15.11 13.81 1.36
C ALA A 98 15.26 15.16 2.04
N HIS A 99 14.79 16.23 1.38
CA HIS A 99 14.69 17.58 1.91
C HIS A 99 13.42 17.77 2.74
N ALA A 100 12.36 17.01 2.43
CA ALA A 100 11.06 17.06 3.12
C ALA A 100 10.98 16.12 4.34
N GLN A 101 12.05 16.03 5.13
CA GLN A 101 12.09 15.11 6.28
C GLN A 101 10.95 15.37 7.27
N PRO A 102 10.34 14.31 7.83
CA PRO A 102 10.77 12.91 7.80
C PRO A 102 10.29 12.12 6.58
N PHE A 103 9.59 12.77 5.65
CA PHE A 103 8.93 12.13 4.52
C PHE A 103 9.83 12.06 3.28
N CYS A 104 9.51 11.11 2.40
CA CYS A 104 10.22 10.92 1.14
C CYS A 104 9.76 11.94 0.10
N ASP A 105 10.72 12.52 -0.62
CA ASP A 105 10.53 13.42 -1.76
C ASP A 105 11.09 12.84 -3.07
N GLY A 106 11.47 11.55 -3.06
CA GLY A 106 12.06 10.87 -4.20
C GLY A 106 13.57 11.03 -4.35
N ALA A 107 14.28 11.69 -3.41
CA ALA A 107 15.75 11.79 -3.45
C ALA A 107 16.45 10.44 -3.57
N CYS A 108 15.87 9.35 -3.03
CA CYS A 108 16.40 7.99 -3.15
C CYS A 108 16.47 7.43 -4.58
N THR A 109 15.76 8.05 -5.54
CA THR A 109 15.79 7.64 -6.95
C THR A 109 16.90 8.33 -7.74
N LYS A 110 17.53 9.35 -7.14
CA LYS A 110 18.48 10.19 -7.83
C LYS A 110 19.83 9.46 -8.00
N PRO A 111 20.55 9.67 -9.12
CA PRO A 111 21.78 8.93 -9.40
C PRO A 111 22.89 9.05 -8.34
N TRP A 112 22.90 10.15 -7.58
CA TRP A 112 23.88 10.39 -6.51
C TRP A 112 23.55 9.64 -5.20
N VAL A 113 22.37 9.04 -5.07
CA VAL A 113 21.99 8.23 -3.90
C VAL A 113 22.10 6.75 -4.27
N GLN A 114 23.18 6.10 -3.83
CA GLN A 114 23.55 4.75 -4.27
C GLN A 114 23.23 3.64 -3.24
N ASN A 115 22.54 3.96 -2.14
CA ASN A 115 22.24 2.99 -1.09
C ASN A 115 21.06 2.05 -1.38
N GLY A 116 20.39 2.20 -2.53
CA GLY A 116 19.27 1.33 -2.94
C GLY A 116 18.02 1.39 -2.05
N LEU A 117 18.01 2.30 -1.06
CA LEU A 117 16.96 2.36 -0.05
C LEU A 117 15.67 2.98 -0.61
N LYS A 118 14.56 2.27 -0.43
CA LYS A 118 13.20 2.70 -0.82
C LYS A 118 12.44 3.28 0.37
N PRO A 119 11.49 4.21 0.16
CA PRO A 119 10.67 4.74 1.23
C PRO A 119 9.87 3.64 1.95
N VAL A 120 9.61 3.84 3.24
CA VAL A 120 8.71 2.97 4.01
C VAL A 120 7.35 3.61 4.04
N THR A 121 6.40 2.98 3.37
CA THR A 121 5.02 3.48 3.31
C THR A 121 4.18 2.83 4.40
N PHE A 122 3.30 3.60 5.04
CA PHE A 122 2.32 3.05 5.96
C PHE A 122 0.99 3.81 5.86
N LEU A 123 -0.11 3.13 6.16
CA LEU A 123 -1.45 3.69 6.27
C LEU A 123 -1.76 3.96 7.74
N SER A 124 -2.21 5.17 8.08
CA SER A 124 -2.61 5.47 9.44
C SER A 124 -4.01 4.95 9.73
N HIS A 125 -4.15 4.17 10.82
CA HIS A 125 -5.44 3.65 11.30
C HIS A 125 -6.06 4.50 12.40
N GLU A 126 -5.43 5.60 12.78
CA GLU A 126 -5.91 6.54 13.79
C GLU A 126 -5.29 7.92 13.59
N THR A 127 -5.91 8.96 14.17
CA THR A 127 -5.34 10.31 14.20
C THR A 127 -4.63 10.50 15.54
N LYS A 128 -3.30 10.62 15.53
CA LYS A 128 -2.49 10.79 16.74
C LYS A 128 -1.14 11.42 16.48
N ASP A 129 -0.51 11.92 17.52
CA ASP A 129 0.91 12.28 17.49
C ASP A 129 1.78 11.02 17.49
N VAL A 130 2.72 10.97 16.55
CA VAL A 130 3.74 9.92 16.43
C VAL A 130 5.12 10.52 16.33
N TRP A 131 6.12 9.68 16.62
CA TRP A 131 7.53 10.04 16.55
C TRP A 131 8.22 9.24 15.47
N PHE A 132 8.59 9.91 14.39
CA PHE A 132 9.36 9.32 13.30
C PHE A 132 10.84 9.31 13.61
N CYS A 133 11.53 8.25 13.18
CA CYS A 133 12.98 8.22 13.20
C CYS A 133 13.55 9.22 12.18
N ASN A 134 14.43 10.11 12.64
CA ASN A 134 15.13 11.04 11.75
C ASN A 134 16.63 10.76 11.61
N CYS A 135 17.21 9.91 12.48
CA CYS A 135 18.59 9.45 12.34
C CYS A 135 18.76 8.31 11.32
N LYS A 136 17.65 7.70 10.90
CA LYS A 136 17.59 6.56 9.96
C LYS A 136 18.31 5.29 10.43
N GLN A 137 18.66 5.25 11.72
CA GLN A 137 19.34 4.12 12.36
C GLN A 137 18.37 3.15 13.08
N THR A 138 17.08 3.48 13.17
CA THR A 138 16.09 2.65 13.89
C THR A 138 16.02 1.20 13.38
N GLY A 139 15.82 0.25 14.30
CA GLY A 139 15.43 -1.12 14.00
C GLY A 139 13.93 -1.29 13.78
N LYS A 140 13.11 -0.29 14.13
CA LYS A 140 11.64 -0.32 14.07
C LYS A 140 11.10 0.70 13.08
N LYS A 141 11.59 0.66 11.83
CA LYS A 141 11.16 1.59 10.77
C LYS A 141 9.63 1.58 10.64
N PRO A 142 8.97 2.76 10.52
CA PRO A 142 9.52 4.13 10.44
C PRO A 142 9.68 4.85 11.80
N TRP A 143 9.41 4.17 12.91
CA TRP A 143 9.27 4.76 14.24
C TRP A 143 10.60 5.04 14.93
N CYS A 144 10.62 6.02 15.84
CA CYS A 144 11.75 6.19 16.74
C CYS A 144 11.77 5.08 17.80
N ASP A 145 12.95 4.49 18.01
CA ASP A 145 13.24 3.51 19.08
C ASP A 145 14.41 3.97 19.98
N ASN A 146 14.67 5.28 20.01
CA ASN A 146 15.77 5.91 20.74
C ASN A 146 17.19 5.49 20.29
N THR A 147 17.34 4.83 19.14
CA THR A 147 18.68 4.54 18.57
C THR A 147 19.52 5.82 18.39
N CYS A 148 18.86 6.99 18.24
CA CYS A 148 19.52 8.29 18.19
C CYS A 148 20.27 8.70 19.47
N GLU A 149 20.01 8.05 20.60
CA GLU A 149 20.69 8.27 21.88
C GLU A 149 21.95 7.40 22.05
N THR A 150 22.18 6.44 21.16
CA THR A 150 23.38 5.61 21.21
C THR A 150 24.64 6.42 20.86
N PRO A 151 25.81 6.10 21.46
CA PRO A 151 27.07 6.78 21.13
C PRO A 151 27.39 6.74 19.63
N ALA A 152 27.10 5.60 18.98
CA ALA A 152 27.28 5.43 17.54
C ALA A 152 26.57 6.50 16.69
N VAL A 153 25.42 7.01 17.14
CA VAL A 153 24.68 8.07 16.45
C VAL A 153 25.04 9.47 16.96
N LYS A 154 25.27 9.63 18.27
CA LYS A 154 25.64 10.92 18.87
C LYS A 154 27.00 11.41 18.37
N ASP A 155 27.95 10.50 18.27
CA ASP A 155 29.34 10.78 17.90
C ASP A 155 29.57 10.74 16.38
N ALA A 156 28.57 10.29 15.61
CA ALA A 156 28.62 10.33 14.15
C ALA A 156 28.83 11.78 13.70
N ARG A 157 29.88 11.98 12.89
CA ARG A 157 30.17 13.29 12.29
C ARG A 157 29.06 13.66 11.33
N ASP A 158 28.66 14.92 11.35
CA ASP A 158 27.68 15.43 10.39
C ASP A 158 28.29 15.29 8.99
N ALA A 159 27.55 14.62 8.11
CA ALA A 159 27.96 14.39 6.74
C ALA A 159 27.65 15.65 5.92
N TYR A 160 28.59 16.59 5.94
CA TYR A 160 28.63 17.79 5.09
C TYR A 160 28.82 17.42 3.62
#